data_AF-A0A927TG67-F1
#
_entry.id   AF-A0A927TG67-F1
#
_cell.length_a   1.000
_cell.length_b   1.000
_cell.length_c   1.000
_cell.angle_alpha   90.00
_cell.angle_beta   90.00
_cell.angle_gamma   90.00
#
_symmetry.space_group_name_H-M   'P 1'
#
loop_
_entity.id
_entity.type
_entity.pdbx_description
1 polymer ?
#
loop_
_entity_poly.entity_id
_entity_poly.type
_entity_poly.pdbx_seq_one_letter_code
_entity_poly.pdbx_strand_id
1 'polypeptide(L)'
;LPKPISKVTMTHALNWLESARERLRQFEKKTISIEDKMAEIRLVNKAKWLLISELKMSEPDAHRYVEKQAMDRCVSRRCIAEEIIKTYT
;
A
#
# COMPACT_ATOMS: atom_id res chain seq x y z
N LEU A 1 16.16 -29.62 19.68
CA LEU A 1 17.10 -30.61 19.09
C LEU A 1 17.56 -31.55 20.21
N PRO A 2 17.36 -32.87 20.09
CA PRO A 2 17.88 -33.81 21.08
C PRO A 2 19.41 -33.79 21.07
N LYS A 3 20.02 -33.87 22.25
CA LYS A 3 21.48 -33.96 22.42
C LYS A 3 21.93 -35.42 22.18
N PRO A 4 23.15 -35.67 21.70
CA PRO A 4 24.18 -34.72 21.27
C PRO A 4 23.95 -34.20 19.84
N ILE A 5 24.27 -32.93 19.60
CA ILE A 5 24.04 -32.25 18.32
C ILE A 5 25.32 -32.30 17.48
N SER A 6 25.24 -32.84 16.27
CA SER A 6 26.36 -32.81 15.33
C SER A 6 26.59 -31.40 14.78
N LYS A 7 27.86 -31.04 14.51
CA LYS A 7 28.21 -29.74 13.91
C LYS A 7 27.47 -29.49 12.58
N VAL A 8 27.31 -30.54 11.77
CA VAL A 8 26.62 -30.49 10.47
C VAL A 8 25.11 -30.21 10.66
N THR A 9 24.47 -30.87 11.63
CA THR A 9 23.07 -30.60 11.97
C THR A 9 22.88 -29.16 12.46
N MET A 10 23.84 -28.63 13.22
CA MET A 10 23.80 -27.24 13.67
C MET A 10 23.93 -26.25 12.50
N THR A 11 24.84 -26.48 11.57
CA THR A 11 25.00 -25.60 10.38
C THR A 11 23.76 -25.63 9.49
N HIS A 12 23.15 -26.80 9.29
CA HIS A 12 21.90 -26.88 8.54
C HIS A 12 20.77 -26.14 9.25
N ALA A 13 20.62 -26.32 10.57
CA ALA A 13 19.61 -25.62 11.35
C ALA A 13 19.78 -24.09 11.28
N LEU A 14 21.03 -23.61 11.34
CA LEU A 14 21.33 -22.18 11.20
C LEU A 14 20.94 -21.65 9.82
N ASN A 15 21.33 -22.33 8.74
CA ASN A 15 21.00 -21.93 7.37
C ASN A 15 19.47 -21.91 7.13
N TRP A 16 18.74 -22.86 7.72
CA TRP A 16 17.28 -22.90 7.68
C TRP A 16 16.66 -21.72 8.44
N LEU A 17 17.15 -21.41 9.63
CA LEU A 17 16.69 -20.26 10.42
C LEU A 17 16.97 -18.93 9.71
N GLU A 18 18.14 -18.78 9.10
CA GLU A 18 18.48 -17.60 8.30
C GLU A 18 17.54 -17.44 7.09
N SER A 19 17.27 -18.54 6.38
CA SER A 19 16.34 -18.56 5.25
C SER A 19 14.91 -18.23 5.68
N ALA A 20 14.46 -18.79 6.81
CA ALA A 20 13.14 -18.52 7.37
C ALA A 20 13.00 -17.05 7.79
N ARG A 21 14.03 -16.48 8.43
CA ARG A 21 14.07 -15.07 8.81
C ARG A 21 13.97 -14.14 7.60
N GLU A 22 14.73 -14.40 6.52
CA GLU A 22 14.67 -13.55 5.34
C GLU A 22 13.30 -13.65 4.64
N ARG A 23 12.69 -14.83 4.60
CA ARG A 23 11.31 -14.98 4.10
C ARG A 23 10.32 -14.16 4.92
N LEU A 24 10.37 -14.24 6.26
CA LEU A 24 9.51 -13.44 7.14
C LEU A 24 9.68 -11.94 6.88
N ARG A 25 10.93 -11.48 6.79
CA ARG A 25 11.22 -10.07 6.47
C ARG A 25 10.67 -9.64 5.11
N GLN A 26 10.70 -10.52 4.10
CA GLN A 26 10.09 -10.22 2.80
C GLN A 26 8.56 -10.14 2.89
N PHE A 27 7.93 -11.00 3.69
CA PHE A 27 6.48 -10.93 3.93
C PHE A 27 6.09 -9.63 4.64
N GLU A 28 6.80 -9.24 5.69
CA GLU A 28 6.54 -7.97 6.41
C GLU A 28 6.62 -6.76 5.47
N LYS A 29 7.64 -6.68 4.61
CA LYS A 29 7.75 -5.60 3.62
C LYS A 29 6.59 -5.58 2.63
N LYS A 30 6.13 -6.74 2.19
CA LYS A 30 4.97 -6.85 1.28
C LYS A 30 3.69 -6.40 1.99
N THR A 31 3.51 -6.76 3.25
CA THR A 31 2.35 -6.35 4.06
C THR A 31 2.28 -4.82 4.17
N ILE A 32 3.39 -4.15 4.51
CA ILE A 32 3.46 -2.68 4.58
C ILE A 32 3.02 -2.05 3.24
N SER A 33 3.53 -2.56 2.12
CA SER A 33 3.17 -2.05 0.80
C SER A 33 1.68 -2.23 0.47
N ILE A 34 1.05 -3.30 0.93
CA ILE A 34 -0.39 -3.57 0.72
C ILE A 34 -1.22 -2.61 1.57
N GLU A 35 -0.84 -2.41 2.83
CA GLU A 35 -1.50 -1.49 3.75
C GLU A 35 -1.49 -0.05 3.22
N ASP A 36 -0.33 0.41 2.74
CA ASP A 36 -0.17 1.72 2.12
C ASP A 36 -1.05 1.87 0.87
N LYS A 37 -1.09 0.83 0.02
CA LYS A 37 -1.91 0.85 -1.19
C LYS A 37 -3.40 0.89 -0.86
N MET A 38 -3.82 0.13 0.15
CA MET A 38 -5.20 0.15 0.65
C MET A 38 -5.58 1.51 1.24
N ALA A 39 -4.65 2.18 1.94
CA ALA A 39 -4.86 3.53 2.44
C ALA A 39 -5.04 4.54 1.29
N GLU A 40 -4.22 4.45 0.23
CA GLU A 40 -4.37 5.27 -0.98
C GLU A 40 -5.74 5.05 -1.63
N ILE A 41 -6.16 3.79 -1.83
CA ILE A 41 -7.45 3.46 -2.44
C ILE A 41 -8.61 4.07 -1.64
N ARG A 42 -8.57 3.96 -0.30
CA ARG A 42 -9.61 4.55 0.57
C ARG A 42 -9.67 6.06 0.44
N LEU A 43 -8.52 6.74 0.41
CA LEU A 43 -8.45 8.19 0.24
C LEU A 43 -9.01 8.63 -1.12
N VAL A 44 -8.57 7.99 -2.21
CA VAL A 44 -9.06 8.30 -3.56
C VAL A 44 -10.55 8.06 -3.66
N ASN A 45 -11.08 6.97 -3.10
CA ASN A 45 -12.51 6.72 -3.09
C ASN A 45 -13.28 7.79 -2.31
N LYS A 46 -12.79 8.20 -1.14
CA LYS A 46 -13.40 9.30 -0.37
C LYS A 46 -13.45 10.59 -1.19
N ALA A 47 -12.35 10.95 -1.86
CA ALA A 47 -12.32 12.11 -2.75
C ALA A 47 -13.32 11.99 -3.91
N LYS A 48 -13.42 10.82 -4.56
CA LYS A 48 -14.42 10.57 -5.61
C LYS A 48 -15.84 10.78 -5.10
N TRP A 49 -16.19 10.27 -3.91
CA TRP A 49 -17.51 10.48 -3.31
C TRP A 49 -17.81 11.97 -3.07
N LEU A 50 -16.83 12.76 -2.64
CA LEU A 50 -16.98 14.22 -2.50
C LEU A 50 -17.23 14.89 -3.85
N LEU A 51 -16.49 14.53 -4.90
CA LEU A 51 -16.73 15.08 -6.25
C LEU A 51 -18.13 14.70 -6.78
N ILE A 52 -18.59 13.49 -6.52
CA ILE A 52 -19.94 13.04 -6.91
C ILE A 52 -21.02 13.83 -6.15
N SER A 53 -20.84 14.03 -4.85
CA SER A 53 -21.83 14.72 -4.01
C SER A 53 -21.88 16.22 -4.27
N GLU A 54 -20.73 16.90 -4.31
CA GLU A 54 -20.62 18.34 -4.42
C GLU A 54 -20.70 18.84 -5.87
N LEU A 55 -19.99 18.19 -6.79
CA LEU A 55 -19.91 18.61 -8.20
C LEU A 55 -20.84 17.82 -9.13
N LYS A 56 -21.66 16.89 -8.59
CA LYS A 56 -22.60 16.04 -9.35
C LYS A 56 -21.94 15.27 -10.50
N MET A 57 -20.66 14.92 -10.36
CA MET A 57 -19.93 14.13 -11.35
C MET A 57 -20.39 12.66 -11.31
N SER A 58 -20.29 11.96 -12.43
CA SER A 58 -20.39 10.51 -12.44
C SER A 58 -19.13 9.87 -11.84
N GLU A 59 -19.18 8.62 -11.40
CA GLU A 59 -17.99 7.94 -10.86
C GLU A 59 -16.83 7.86 -11.87
N PRO A 60 -17.06 7.53 -13.16
CA PRO A 60 -16.00 7.56 -14.17
C PRO A 60 -15.42 8.96 -14.38
N ASP A 61 -16.25 10.01 -14.34
CA ASP A 61 -15.77 11.38 -14.49
C ASP A 61 -14.96 11.83 -13.28
N ALA A 62 -15.39 11.49 -12.06
CA ALA A 62 -14.66 11.78 -10.83
C ALA A 62 -13.31 11.03 -10.80
N HIS A 63 -13.28 9.77 -11.25
CA HIS A 63 -12.05 9.00 -11.38
C HIS A 63 -11.09 9.66 -12.37
N ARG A 64 -11.56 9.94 -13.59
CA ARG A 64 -10.78 10.63 -14.62
C ARG A 64 -10.32 12.01 -14.18
N TYR A 65 -11.11 12.74 -13.40
CA TYR A 65 -10.73 14.04 -12.85
C TYR A 65 -9.51 13.92 -11.93
N VAL A 66 -9.54 12.99 -10.97
CA VAL A 66 -8.41 12.75 -10.06
C VAL A 66 -7.16 12.33 -10.82
N GLU A 67 -7.29 11.42 -11.80
CA GLU A 67 -6.16 10.96 -12.60
C GLU A 67 -5.58 12.07 -13.47
N LYS A 68 -6.44 12.84 -14.15
CA LYS A 68 -6.00 13.96 -14.97
C LYS A 68 -5.29 15.03 -14.12
N GLN A 69 -5.83 15.42 -12.97
CA GLN A 69 -5.18 16.39 -12.08
C GLN A 69 -3.83 15.88 -11.56
N ALA A 70 -3.72 14.58 -11.25
CA ALA A 70 -2.47 13.97 -10.81
C ALA A 70 -1.42 13.99 -11.93
N MET A 71 -1.82 13.68 -13.16
CA MET A 71 -0.93 13.72 -14.33
C MET A 71 -0.51 15.14 -14.71
N ASP A 72 -1.46 16.06 -14.84
CA ASP A 72 -1.21 17.45 -15.25
C ASP A 72 -0.25 18.17 -14.29
N ARG A 73 -0.30 17.82 -12.99
CA ARG A 73 0.58 18.39 -11.95
C ARG A 73 1.80 17.52 -11.62
N CYS A 74 1.94 16.36 -12.26
CA CYS A 74 2.99 15.37 -11.97
C CYS A 74 3.08 14.98 -10.48
N VAL A 75 1.94 14.85 -9.80
CA VAL A 75 1.86 14.44 -8.39
C VAL A 75 1.11 13.12 -8.23
N SER A 76 1.22 12.50 -7.06
CA SER A 76 0.48 11.27 -6.78
C SER A 76 -1.02 11.53 -6.68
N ARG A 77 -1.83 10.53 -7.07
CA ARG A 77 -3.30 10.57 -6.89
C ARG A 77 -3.70 10.77 -5.43
N ARG A 78 -2.87 10.28 -4.50
CA ARG A 78 -3.05 10.52 -3.06
C ARG A 78 -3.03 12.02 -2.73
N CYS A 79 -2.07 12.77 -3.25
CA CYS A 79 -1.95 14.20 -3.02
C CYS A 79 -3.22 14.94 -3.47
N ILE A 80 -3.66 14.66 -4.71
CA ILE A 80 -4.90 15.23 -5.26
C ILE A 80 -6.13 14.84 -4.43
N ALA A 81 -6.23 13.58 -4.00
CA ALA A 81 -7.33 13.12 -3.15
C ALA A 81 -7.36 13.86 -1.81
N GLU A 82 -6.20 14.07 -1.18
CA GLU A 82 -6.09 14.84 0.07
C GLU A 82 -6.46 16.31 -0.13
N GLU A 83 -6.07 16.94 -1.24
CA GLU A 83 -6.49 18.31 -1.60
C GLU A 83 -8.01 18.42 -1.78
N ILE A 84 -8.61 17.50 -2.54
CA ILE A 84 -10.06 17.46 -2.75
C ILE A 84 -10.78 17.30 -1.41
N ILE A 85 -10.33 16.37 -0.55
CA ILE A 85 -10.92 16.18 0.77
C ILE A 85 -10.82 17.48 1.60
N LYS A 86 -9.67 18.15 1.62
CA LYS A 86 -9.51 19.44 2.32
C LYS A 86 -10.36 20.58 1.76
N THR A 87 -10.78 20.47 0.49
CA THR A 87 -11.56 21.52 -0.18
C THR A 87 -13.05 21.38 0.13
N TYR A 88 -13.54 20.14 0.25
CA TYR A 88 -14.95 19.82 0.45
C TYR A 88 -15.25 19.22 1.84
N THR A 89 -14.31 19.32 2.78
CA THR A 89 -14.47 19.00 4.21
C THR A 89 -13.83 20.10 5.03
#